data_AF-A0A7S3ERU1-F1
#
_entry.id   AF-A0A7S3ERU1-F1
#
_cell.length_a   1.000
_cell.length_b   1.000
_cell.length_c   1.000
_cell.angle_alpha   90.00
_cell.angle_beta   90.00
_cell.angle_gamma   90.00
#
_symmetry.space_group_name_H-M   'P 1'
#
loop_
_entity.id
_entity.type
_entity.pdbx_description
1 polymer ?
#
loop_
_entity_poly.entity_id
_entity_poly.type
_entity_poly.pdbx_seq_one_letter_code
_entity_poly.pdbx_strand_id
1 'polypeptide(L)'
;GAQSAVLHMASAGSTGLFHRAVLESVCTLALLEAKDAGKLGRATAKKLGCHKLGRSPSAVLACMRNASLADVISAGEAASSDWLAVAGSLELSSPTASFLPFKPNIDGVEFKEQ
;
A
#
# COMPACT_ATOMS: atom_id res chain seq x y z
N GLY A 1 1.56 9.40 2.20
CA GLY A 1 2.91 9.86 2.59
C GLY A 1 3.50 8.98 3.66
N ALA A 2 3.29 9.32 4.93
CA ALA A 2 3.88 8.60 6.08
C ALA A 2 3.58 7.09 6.11
N GLN A 3 2.34 6.68 5.80
CA GLN A 3 1.97 5.25 5.70
C GLN A 3 2.83 4.49 4.68
N SER A 4 3.08 5.07 3.51
CA SER A 4 3.95 4.47 2.48
C SER A 4 5.40 4.35 2.95
N ALA A 5 5.91 5.36 3.67
CA ALA A 5 7.24 5.30 4.25
C ALA A 5 7.34 4.18 5.31
N VAL A 6 6.31 4.01 6.15
CA VAL A 6 6.24 2.89 7.11
C VAL A 6 6.18 1.54 6.39
N LEU A 7 5.42 1.42 5.31
CA LEU A 7 5.39 0.21 4.50
C LEU A 7 6.77 -0.13 3.90
N HIS A 8 7.53 0.87 3.46
CA HIS A 8 8.91 0.68 3.02
C HIS A 8 9.84 0.27 4.17
N MET A 9 9.67 0.82 5.38
CA MET A 9 10.40 0.36 6.58
C MET A 9 10.11 -1.09 6.96
N ALA A 10 8.86 -1.53 6.74
CA ALA A 10 8.42 -2.88 7.08
C ALA A 10 8.71 -3.92 6.00
N SER A 11 8.92 -3.50 4.74
CA SER A 11 9.10 -4.39 3.60
C SER A 11 10.53 -4.92 3.51
N ALA A 12 10.69 -6.25 3.49
CA ALA A 12 11.98 -6.89 3.26
C ALA A 12 12.66 -6.40 1.97
N GLY A 13 11.90 -6.16 0.90
CA GLY A 13 12.41 -5.70 -0.38
C GLY A 13 12.95 -4.26 -0.39
N SER A 14 12.75 -3.50 0.68
CA SER A 14 13.29 -2.15 0.82
C SER A 14 14.48 -2.06 1.79
N THR A 15 14.95 -3.20 2.29
CA THR A 15 16.10 -3.27 3.21
C THR A 15 17.35 -2.68 2.57
N GLY A 16 18.00 -1.73 3.26
CA GLY A 16 19.23 -1.09 2.79
C GLY A 16 19.02 0.04 1.78
N LEU A 17 17.78 0.34 1.35
CA LEU A 17 17.51 1.44 0.42
C LEU A 17 17.56 2.82 1.09
N PHE A 18 17.37 2.89 2.41
CA PHE A 18 17.41 4.12 3.18
C PHE A 18 18.01 3.86 4.56
N HIS A 19 18.64 4.90 5.10
CA HIS A 19 19.24 4.87 6.44
C HIS A 19 18.31 5.46 7.50
N ARG A 20 17.41 6.38 7.09
CA ARG A 20 16.51 7.14 7.96
C ARG A 20 15.20 7.42 7.24
N ALA A 21 14.12 7.53 7.99
CA ALA A 21 12.81 7.98 7.50
C ALA A 21 12.26 9.05 8.43
N VAL A 22 11.62 10.08 7.87
CA VAL A 22 10.87 11.08 8.62
C VAL A 22 9.39 10.82 8.37
N LEU A 23 8.64 10.63 9.45
CA LEU A 23 7.20 10.43 9.42
C LEU A 23 6.53 11.68 9.96
N GLU A 24 5.73 12.31 9.12
CA GLU A 24 4.91 13.46 9.52
C GLU A 24 3.44 13.02 9.62
N SER A 25 2.75 13.45 10.68
CA SER A 25 1.40 13.02 11.08
C SER A 25 1.30 11.59 11.64
N VAL A 26 0.18 11.29 12.33
CA VAL A 26 -0.10 9.97 12.91
C VAL A 26 -0.09 8.90 11.81
N CYS A 27 0.62 7.80 12.07
CA CYS A 27 0.73 6.70 11.12
C CYS A 27 0.03 5.43 11.63
N THR A 28 -1.29 5.35 11.42
CA THR A 28 -2.02 4.09 11.49
C THR A 28 -1.95 3.38 10.14
N LEU A 29 -1.49 2.13 10.11
CA LEU A 29 -1.49 1.32 8.88
C LEU A 29 -2.90 0.75 8.66
N ALA A 30 -3.64 1.33 7.72
CA ALA A 30 -4.86 0.73 7.20
C ALA A 30 -4.48 -0.18 6.04
N LEU A 31 -4.64 -1.49 6.21
CA LEU A 31 -4.34 -2.49 5.19
C LEU A 31 -5.61 -3.22 4.78
N LEU A 32 -5.70 -3.56 3.49
CA LEU A 32 -6.72 -4.46 2.98
C LEU A 32 -6.28 -5.91 3.15
N GLU A 33 -7.20 -6.76 3.59
CA GLU A 33 -7.01 -8.19 3.45
C GLU A 33 -7.01 -8.58 1.96
N ALA A 34 -6.24 -9.61 1.61
CA ALA A 34 -6.14 -10.08 0.22
C ALA A 34 -7.52 -10.45 -0.38
N LYS A 35 -8.43 -10.97 0.44
CA LYS A 35 -9.80 -11.30 0.04
C LYS A 35 -10.58 -10.05 -0.38
N ASP A 36 -10.46 -8.97 0.38
CA ASP A 36 -11.19 -7.73 0.13
C ASP A 36 -10.59 -6.93 -1.01
N ALA A 37 -9.25 -6.90 -1.12
CA ALA A 37 -8.57 -6.40 -2.31
C ALA A 37 -9.02 -7.13 -3.59
N GLY A 38 -9.20 -8.46 -3.50
CA GLY A 38 -9.75 -9.25 -4.60
C GLY A 38 -11.22 -8.92 -4.93
N LYS A 39 -12.05 -8.60 -3.93
CA LYS A 39 -13.43 -8.13 -4.17
C LYS A 39 -13.43 -6.77 -4.87
N LEU A 40 -12.57 -5.85 -4.43
CA LEU A 40 -12.43 -4.52 -5.01
C LEU A 40 -11.98 -4.61 -6.47
N GLY A 41 -10.92 -5.38 -6.76
CA GLY A 41 -10.46 -5.59 -8.14
C GLY A 41 -11.54 -6.19 -9.06
N ARG A 42 -12.36 -7.12 -8.55
CA ARG A 42 -13.51 -7.66 -9.30
C ARG A 42 -14.61 -6.61 -9.53
N ALA A 43 -14.86 -5.73 -8.56
CA ALA A 43 -15.84 -4.66 -8.69
C ALA A 43 -15.40 -3.65 -9.77
N THR A 44 -14.13 -3.23 -9.76
CA THR A 44 -13.54 -2.36 -10.79
C THR A 44 -13.60 -3.02 -12.17
N ALA A 45 -13.20 -4.29 -12.28
CA ALA A 45 -13.30 -5.04 -13.53
C ALA A 45 -14.75 -5.15 -14.04
N LYS A 46 -15.74 -5.22 -13.14
CA LYS A 46 -17.16 -5.21 -13.51
C LYS A 46 -17.57 -3.87 -14.12
N LYS A 47 -17.15 -2.75 -13.52
CA LYS A 47 -17.41 -1.39 -14.02
C LYS A 47 -16.79 -1.14 -15.39
N LEU A 48 -15.61 -1.69 -15.65
CA LEU A 48 -14.94 -1.67 -16.95
C LEU A 48 -15.52 -2.66 -17.99
N GLY A 49 -16.50 -3.48 -17.62
CA GLY A 49 -17.04 -4.53 -18.51
C GLY A 49 -16.14 -5.75 -18.69
N CYS A 50 -14.95 -5.79 -18.07
CA CYS A 50 -13.97 -6.87 -18.17
C CYS A 50 -14.37 -8.17 -17.45
N HIS A 51 -15.42 -8.16 -16.62
CA HIS A 51 -15.91 -9.34 -15.90
C HIS A 51 -16.43 -10.48 -16.80
N LYS A 52 -16.75 -10.18 -18.07
CA LYS A 52 -17.32 -11.14 -19.02
C LYS A 52 -16.31 -12.16 -19.54
N LEU A 53 -15.01 -11.91 -19.33
CA LEU A 53 -13.91 -12.75 -19.86
C LEU A 53 -13.69 -14.05 -19.07
N GLY A 54 -14.61 -14.41 -18.17
CA GLY A 54 -14.56 -15.67 -17.44
C GLY A 54 -13.41 -15.73 -16.42
N ARG A 55 -13.32 -16.83 -15.68
CA ARG A 55 -12.50 -16.99 -14.45
C ARG A 55 -10.98 -16.80 -14.61
N SER A 56 -10.48 -16.46 -15.80
CA SER A 56 -9.05 -16.27 -16.04
C SER A 56 -8.60 -14.89 -15.53
N PRO A 57 -7.82 -14.82 -14.43
CA PRO A 57 -7.39 -13.53 -13.88
C PRO A 57 -6.50 -12.77 -14.87
N SER A 58 -5.70 -13.47 -15.69
CA SER A 58 -4.84 -12.87 -16.70
C SER A 58 -5.62 -12.20 -17.82
N ALA A 59 -6.74 -12.80 -18.27
CA ALA A 59 -7.61 -12.22 -19.30
C ALA A 59 -8.32 -10.96 -18.78
N VAL A 60 -8.82 -11.01 -17.54
CA VAL A 60 -9.43 -9.84 -16.89
C VAL A 60 -8.42 -8.70 -16.76
N LEU A 61 -7.20 -8.99 -16.32
CA LEU A 61 -6.14 -7.97 -16.21
C LEU A 61 -5.73 -7.40 -17.57
N ALA A 62 -5.63 -8.22 -18.62
CA ALA A 62 -5.32 -7.75 -19.96
C ALA A 62 -6.40 -6.77 -20.49
N CYS A 63 -7.67 -7.07 -20.24
CA CYS A 63 -8.77 -6.17 -20.57
C CYS A 63 -8.68 -4.84 -19.82
N MET A 64 -8.42 -4.87 -18.51
CA MET A 64 -8.27 -3.65 -17.71
C MET A 64 -7.09 -2.79 -18.17
N ARG A 65 -5.98 -3.42 -18.60
CA ARG A 65 -4.80 -2.71 -19.12
C ARG A 65 -5.02 -2.04 -20.48
N ASN A 66 -5.98 -2.54 -21.25
CA ASN A 66 -6.35 -1.96 -22.54
C ASN A 66 -7.41 -0.85 -22.42
N ALA A 67 -8.03 -0.67 -21.24
CA ALA A 67 -8.96 0.43 -21.00
C ALA A 67 -8.21 1.77 -20.94
N SER A 68 -8.93 2.87 -21.23
CA SER A 68 -8.33 4.20 -21.12
C SER A 68 -8.04 4.53 -19.64
N LEU A 69 -7.02 5.34 -19.39
CA LEU A 69 -6.70 5.77 -18.02
C LEU A 69 -7.89 6.44 -17.32
N ALA A 70 -8.65 7.26 -18.05
CA ALA A 70 -9.83 7.94 -17.53
C ALA A 70 -10.92 6.94 -17.09
N ASP A 71 -11.16 5.89 -17.89
CA ASP A 71 -12.11 4.84 -17.55
C ASP A 71 -11.63 4.04 -16.33
N VAL A 72 -10.33 3.74 -16.23
CA VAL A 72 -9.76 3.02 -15.09
C VAL A 72 -9.92 3.80 -13.79
N ILE A 73 -9.64 5.10 -13.79
CA ILE A 73 -9.80 5.96 -12.62
C ILE A 73 -11.28 6.03 -12.22
N SER A 74 -12.16 6.36 -13.17
CA SER A 74 -13.61 6.47 -12.93
C SER A 74 -14.21 5.15 -12.42
N ALA A 75 -13.82 4.02 -13.01
CA ALA A 75 -14.25 2.70 -12.56
C ALA A 75 -13.71 2.35 -11.18
N GLY A 76 -12.49 2.79 -10.85
CA GLY A 76 -11.87 2.59 -9.55
C GLY A 76 -12.58 3.35 -8.45
N GLU A 77 -12.85 4.64 -8.66
CA GLU A 77 -13.59 5.51 -7.73
C GLU A 77 -15.04 5.03 -7.56
N ALA A 78 -15.69 4.62 -8.65
CA ALA A 78 -17.03 4.05 -8.61
C ALA A 78 -17.10 2.67 -7.92
N ALA A 79 -15.96 2.01 -7.71
CA ALA A 79 -15.86 0.73 -7.00
C ALA A 79 -15.54 0.92 -5.52
N SER A 80 -14.65 1.86 -5.18
CA SER A 80 -14.34 2.24 -3.79
C SER A 80 -13.50 3.53 -3.75
N SER A 81 -13.60 4.28 -2.66
CA SER A 81 -12.65 5.33 -2.28
C SER A 81 -11.38 4.78 -1.61
N ASP A 82 -11.42 3.53 -1.13
CA ASP A 82 -10.45 2.99 -0.19
C ASP A 82 -9.45 2.05 -0.87
N TRP A 83 -8.63 2.62 -1.75
CA TRP A 83 -7.50 1.91 -2.38
C TRP A 83 -6.30 1.90 -1.43
N LEU A 84 -6.22 0.84 -0.62
CA LEU A 84 -5.17 0.66 0.38
C LEU A 84 -4.16 -0.43 -0.03
N ALA A 85 -3.02 -0.45 0.66
CA ALA A 85 -2.04 -1.53 0.53
C ALA A 85 -2.63 -2.87 1.01
N VAL A 86 -2.20 -3.97 0.39
CA VAL A 86 -2.68 -5.31 0.72
C VAL A 86 -1.73 -5.99 1.71
N ALA A 87 -2.25 -6.49 2.83
CA ALA A 87 -1.45 -7.08 3.90
C ALA A 87 -0.59 -8.28 3.43
N GLY A 88 -1.12 -9.11 2.52
CA GLY A 88 -0.41 -10.28 1.98
C GLY A 88 0.72 -9.95 0.99
N SER A 89 0.92 -8.68 0.62
CA SER A 89 2.04 -8.25 -0.23
C SER A 89 3.26 -7.78 0.58
N LEU A 90 3.17 -7.74 1.91
CA LEU A 90 4.27 -7.41 2.79
C LEU A 90 4.90 -8.70 3.29
N GLU A 91 6.02 -9.09 2.69
CA GLU A 91 6.99 -9.91 3.42
C GLU A 91 7.60 -9.01 4.48
N LEU A 92 6.98 -9.04 5.67
CA LEU A 92 7.49 -8.36 6.85
C LEU A 92 8.83 -9.00 7.17
N SER A 93 9.94 -8.29 6.89
CA SER A 93 11.21 -8.65 7.50
C SER A 93 11.01 -8.57 9.02
N SER A 94 11.56 -9.54 9.75
CA SER A 94 11.40 -9.70 11.21
C SER A 94 11.33 -8.35 11.95
N PRO A 95 10.45 -8.23 12.96
CA PRO A 95 10.19 -6.95 13.58
C PRO A 95 11.47 -6.38 14.20
N THR A 96 11.75 -5.11 13.90
CA THR A 96 12.44 -4.17 14.80
C THR A 96 13.96 -4.25 15.02
N ALA A 97 14.75 -5.01 14.26
CA ALA A 97 16.19 -5.08 14.53
C ALA A 97 17.07 -3.93 13.98
N SER A 98 16.55 -3.04 13.12
CA SER A 98 17.41 -2.04 12.42
C SER A 98 17.00 -0.58 12.58
N PHE A 99 15.85 -0.29 13.19
CA PHE A 99 15.44 1.09 13.46
C PHE A 99 15.58 1.35 14.95
N LEU A 100 16.74 1.89 15.33
CA LEU A 100 16.90 2.54 16.63
C LEU A 100 15.75 3.55 16.78
N PRO A 101 15.14 3.67 17.98
CA PRO A 101 14.11 4.67 18.22
C PRO A 101 14.65 6.04 17.82
N PHE A 102 13.90 6.73 16.95
CA PHE A 102 14.22 8.11 16.58
C PHE A 102 14.14 8.96 17.85
N LYS A 103 15.30 9.37 18.36
CA LYS A 103 15.40 10.39 19.39
C LYS A 103 15.59 11.73 18.68
N PRO A 104 14.58 12.61 18.63
CA PRO A 104 14.80 13.95 18.12
C PRO A 104 15.90 14.62 18.93
N ASN A 105 16.88 15.18 18.24
CA ASN A 105 17.99 15.94 18.82
C ASN A 105 18.00 17.31 18.14
N ILE A 106 17.80 18.37 18.92
CA ILE A 106 17.99 19.75 18.50
C ILE A 106 19.18 20.26 19.32
N ASP A 107 20.23 20.71 18.64
CA ASP A 107 21.43 21.32 19.23
C ASP A 107 22.16 20.49 20.31
N GLY A 108 22.14 19.15 20.19
CA GLY A 108 22.85 18.25 21.09
C GLY A 108 22.06 17.80 22.32
N VAL A 109 20.80 18.20 22.46
CA VAL A 109 19.95 17.82 23.59
C VAL A 109 19.02 16.67 23.20
N GLU A 110 19.22 15.49 23.83
CA GLU A 110 18.26 14.38 23.74
C GLU A 110 17.05 14.66 24.64
N PHE A 111 15.84 14.64 24.06
CA PHE A 111 14.60 14.67 24.84
C PHE A 111 14.37 13.32 25.52
N LYS A 112 14.14 13.32 26.84
CA LYS A 112 13.65 12.16 27.58
C LYS A 112 12.13 12.31 27.73
N GLU A 113 11.36 11.34 27.25
CA GLU A 113 9.93 11.26 27.55
C GLU A 113 9.75 11.10 29.06
N GLN A 114 8.83 11.89 29.65
CA GLN A 114 8.44 11.81 31.06
C GLN A 114 7.36 10.75 31.26
#